data_AF-A0A9Q3ZU85-F1
#
_entry.id   AF-A0A9Q3ZU85-F1
#
_cell.length_a   1.000
_cell.length_b   1.000
_cell.length_c   1.000
_cell.angle_alpha   90.00
_cell.angle_beta   90.00
_cell.angle_gamma   90.00
#
_symmetry.space_group_name_H-M   'P 1'
#
loop_
_entity.id
_entity.type
_entity.pdbx_description
1 polymer ?
#
loop_
_entity_poly.entity_id
_entity_poly.type
_entity_poly.pdbx_seq_one_letter_code
_entity_poly.pdbx_strand_id
1 'polypeptide(L)'
;MDAKQAIEILQTDLKNNKRKGLTTVNVDVLDKYLEQLKAHAMQNAGSPETELQDAEHSHQWDIEMVRSGWEASTNALKTCFLVSGGSAAALLAFAGSAWSALKPEGLEALALTMTLLGWAVFATGIATALTYLAQYFFAERLKWHERAGDVCQWSAVSLVVAAYVLILLAYLQAGKMFSLFNIVKAIPIN
;
A
#
# COMPACT_ATOMS: atom_id res chain seq x y z
N MET A 1 -15.16 -11.24 29.32
CA MET A 1 -14.15 -10.94 30.37
C MET A 1 -12.97 -11.83 30.08
N ASP A 2 -11.79 -11.25 29.85
CA ASP A 2 -10.56 -11.99 29.56
C ASP A 2 -10.16 -12.83 30.78
N ALA A 3 -9.64 -14.04 30.59
CA ALA A 3 -9.31 -15.00 31.67
C ALA A 3 -8.37 -14.38 32.73
N LYS A 4 -7.57 -13.39 32.33
CA LYS A 4 -6.74 -12.57 33.21
C LYS A 4 -7.55 -11.76 34.24
N GLN A 5 -8.67 -11.15 33.86
CA GLN A 5 -9.51 -10.39 34.79
C GLN A 5 -10.17 -11.29 35.83
N ALA A 6 -10.58 -12.49 35.45
CA ALA A 6 -11.13 -13.47 36.38
C ALA A 6 -10.07 -13.90 37.43
N ILE A 7 -8.83 -14.12 36.99
CA ILE A 7 -7.71 -14.46 37.89
C ILE A 7 -7.35 -13.28 38.82
N GLU A 8 -7.40 -12.04 38.32
CA GLU A 8 -7.13 -10.85 39.13
C GLU A 8 -8.18 -10.62 40.23
N ILE A 9 -9.46 -10.84 39.91
CA ILE A 9 -10.56 -10.75 40.88
C ILE A 9 -10.41 -11.85 41.93
N LEU A 10 -10.10 -13.09 41.53
CA LEU A 10 -9.83 -14.20 42.44
C LEU A 10 -8.66 -13.89 43.40
N GLN A 11 -7.57 -13.33 42.90
CA GLN A 11 -6.43 -12.96 43.75
C GLN A 11 -6.78 -11.82 44.72
N THR A 12 -7.62 -10.88 44.30
CA THR A 12 -8.01 -9.73 45.12
C THR A 12 -8.94 -10.16 46.26
N ASP A 13 -9.92 -11.01 45.99
CA ASP A 13 -10.83 -11.52 47.01
C ASP A 13 -10.16 -12.48 47.99
N LEU A 14 -9.24 -13.33 47.52
CA LEU A 14 -8.42 -14.17 48.40
C LEU A 14 -7.52 -13.33 49.32
N LYS A 15 -6.94 -12.24 48.82
CA LYS A 15 -6.16 -11.29 49.65
C LYS A 15 -7.03 -10.57 50.67
N ASN A 16 -8.24 -10.16 50.29
CA ASN A 16 -9.18 -9.49 51.19
C ASN A 16 -9.70 -10.42 52.30
N ASN A 17 -10.00 -11.67 51.97
CA ASN A 17 -10.43 -12.66 52.96
C ASN A 17 -9.28 -13.05 53.91
N LYS A 18 -8.04 -13.12 53.41
CA LYS A 18 -6.84 -13.33 54.24
C LYS A 18 -6.60 -12.17 55.21
N ARG A 19 -6.87 -10.92 54.81
CA ARG A 19 -6.80 -9.73 55.71
C ARG A 19 -7.86 -9.71 56.80
N LYS A 20 -9.00 -10.38 56.59
CA LYS A 20 -10.09 -10.50 57.58
C LYS A 20 -9.88 -11.65 58.59
N GLY A 21 -8.74 -12.33 58.56
CA GLY A 21 -8.41 -13.39 59.51
C GLY A 21 -9.11 -14.73 59.23
N LEU A 22 -9.81 -14.85 58.10
CA LEU A 22 -10.43 -16.10 57.66
C LEU A 22 -9.36 -16.98 57.00
N THR A 23 -8.85 -17.95 57.76
CA THR A 23 -7.89 -18.98 57.31
C THR A 23 -8.57 -20.19 56.67
N THR A 24 -9.89 -20.29 56.77
CA THR A 24 -10.70 -21.37 56.19
C THR A 24 -11.68 -20.79 55.18
N VAL A 25 -11.52 -21.17 53.91
CA VAL A 25 -12.50 -20.89 52.86
C VAL A 25 -13.52 -22.02 52.92
N ASN A 26 -14.78 -21.70 53.22
CA ASN A 26 -15.85 -22.69 53.20
C ASN A 26 -16.10 -23.13 51.74
N VAL A 27 -16.07 -24.43 51.50
CA VAL A 27 -16.26 -25.05 50.19
C VAL A 27 -17.60 -24.63 49.58
N ASP A 28 -18.67 -24.51 50.38
CA ASP A 28 -20.00 -24.09 49.92
C ASP A 28 -20.01 -22.65 49.37
N VAL A 29 -19.19 -21.76 49.95
CA VAL A 29 -19.08 -20.38 49.50
C VAL A 29 -18.27 -20.30 48.21
N LEU A 30 -17.23 -21.14 48.10
CA LEU A 30 -16.42 -21.22 46.89
C LEU A 30 -17.22 -21.81 45.73
N ASP A 31 -18.04 -22.82 45.98
CA ASP A 31 -18.86 -23.48 44.96
C ASP A 31 -19.94 -22.52 44.43
N LYS A 32 -20.60 -21.79 45.34
CA LYS A 32 -21.59 -20.76 44.96
C LYS A 32 -20.97 -19.60 44.18
N TYR A 33 -19.73 -19.23 44.49
CA TYR A 33 -19.02 -18.18 43.75
C TYR A 33 -18.54 -18.69 42.38
N LEU A 34 -18.09 -19.94 42.27
CA LEU A 34 -17.76 -20.59 41.00
C LEU A 34 -19.00 -20.72 40.09
N GLU A 35 -20.16 -21.02 40.65
CA GLU A 35 -21.43 -20.99 39.93
C GLU A 35 -21.78 -19.60 39.42
N GLN A 36 -21.62 -18.56 40.24
CA GLN A 36 -21.85 -17.18 39.82
C GLN A 36 -20.86 -16.72 38.75
N LEU A 37 -19.59 -17.13 38.86
CA LEU A 37 -18.56 -16.84 37.87
C LEU A 37 -18.86 -17.56 36.55
N LYS A 38 -19.33 -18.82 36.61
CA LYS A 38 -19.75 -19.60 35.44
C LYS A 38 -21.00 -19.01 34.79
N ALA A 39 -21.98 -18.56 35.57
CA ALA A 39 -23.16 -17.90 35.07
C ALA A 39 -22.83 -16.56 34.39
N HIS A 40 -21.95 -15.75 35.00
CA HIS A 40 -21.46 -14.50 34.41
C HIS A 40 -20.59 -14.74 33.15
N ALA A 41 -19.78 -15.80 33.15
CA ALA A 41 -18.99 -16.19 31.98
C ALA A 41 -19.90 -16.68 30.85
N MET A 42 -20.94 -17.47 31.12
CA MET A 42 -21.90 -17.94 30.10
C MET A 42 -22.85 -16.83 29.61
N GLN A 43 -23.09 -15.78 30.41
CA GLN A 43 -23.93 -14.65 30.03
C GLN A 43 -23.19 -13.60 29.19
N ASN A 44 -21.85 -13.50 29.34
CA ASN A 44 -21.00 -12.53 28.63
C ASN A 44 -20.03 -13.16 27.61
N ALA A 45 -19.92 -14.49 27.55
CA ALA A 45 -19.21 -15.16 26.48
C ALA A 45 -20.18 -15.33 25.30
N GLY A 46 -19.93 -14.59 24.22
CA GLY A 46 -20.21 -15.17 22.90
C GLY A 46 -19.56 -16.56 22.87
N SER A 47 -20.15 -17.51 22.15
CA SER A 47 -19.57 -18.85 22.09
C SER A 47 -18.05 -18.75 21.80
N PRO A 48 -17.18 -19.55 22.44
CA PRO A 48 -15.75 -19.53 22.12
C PRO A 48 -15.50 -19.68 20.60
N GLU A 49 -16.43 -20.34 19.91
CA GLU A 49 -16.50 -20.48 18.46
C GLU A 49 -16.76 -19.16 17.73
N THR A 50 -17.59 -18.25 18.27
CA THR A 50 -17.78 -16.91 17.68
C THR A 50 -16.56 -16.02 17.87
N GLU A 51 -15.90 -16.04 19.04
CA GLU A 51 -14.66 -15.27 19.24
C GLU A 51 -13.51 -15.76 18.36
N LEU A 52 -13.40 -17.08 18.15
CA LEU A 52 -12.45 -17.68 17.22
C LEU A 52 -12.80 -17.35 15.76
N GLN A 53 -14.08 -17.43 15.38
CA GLN A 53 -14.53 -17.03 14.03
C GLN A 53 -14.27 -15.55 13.76
N ASP A 54 -14.51 -14.67 14.72
CA ASP A 54 -14.25 -13.23 14.58
C ASP A 54 -12.75 -12.96 14.43
N ALA A 55 -11.90 -13.64 15.19
CA ALA A 55 -10.45 -13.55 15.07
C ALA A 55 -9.93 -14.09 13.71
N GLU A 56 -10.45 -15.23 13.26
CA GLU A 56 -10.13 -15.81 11.95
C GLU A 56 -10.59 -14.91 10.80
N HIS A 57 -11.80 -14.34 10.90
CA HIS A 57 -12.34 -13.39 9.93
C HIS A 57 -11.51 -12.11 9.87
N SER A 58 -11.12 -11.55 11.01
CA SER A 58 -10.24 -10.38 11.05
C SER A 58 -8.89 -10.68 10.43
N HIS A 59 -8.29 -11.84 10.72
CA HIS A 59 -7.00 -12.22 10.16
C HIS A 59 -7.06 -12.45 8.64
N GLN A 60 -8.11 -13.13 8.16
CA GLN A 60 -8.35 -13.31 6.73
C GLN A 60 -8.56 -11.96 6.03
N TRP A 61 -9.32 -11.07 6.64
CA TRP A 61 -9.55 -9.72 6.13
C TRP A 61 -8.24 -8.94 5.98
N ASP A 62 -7.37 -8.98 6.99
CA ASP A 62 -6.09 -8.27 6.94
C ASP A 62 -5.18 -8.81 5.82
N ILE A 63 -5.12 -10.14 5.65
CA ILE A 63 -4.36 -10.76 4.56
C ILE A 63 -4.92 -10.34 3.20
N GLU A 64 -6.24 -10.38 3.05
CA GLU A 64 -6.90 -10.04 1.78
C GLU A 64 -6.75 -8.55 1.44
N MET A 65 -6.79 -7.67 2.45
CA MET A 65 -6.56 -6.24 2.26
C MET A 65 -5.13 -5.96 1.78
N VAL A 66 -4.13 -6.59 2.39
CA VAL A 66 -2.72 -6.45 1.96
C VAL A 66 -2.53 -7.00 0.54
N ARG A 67 -3.11 -8.17 0.26
CA ARG A 67 -3.04 -8.80 -1.07
C ARG A 67 -3.68 -7.92 -2.14
N SER A 68 -4.88 -7.41 -1.89
CA SER A 68 -5.60 -6.52 -2.80
C SER A 68 -4.81 -5.22 -3.05
N GLY A 69 -4.22 -4.64 -2.00
CA GLY A 69 -3.34 -3.47 -2.13
C GLY A 69 -2.09 -3.74 -2.98
N TRP A 70 -1.50 -4.93 -2.85
CA TRP A 70 -0.36 -5.36 -3.64
C TRP A 70 -0.69 -5.53 -5.12
N GLU A 71 -1.81 -6.19 -5.42
CA GLU A 71 -2.30 -6.40 -6.78
C GLU A 71 -2.60 -5.06 -7.46
N ALA A 72 -3.28 -4.14 -6.74
CA ALA A 72 -3.53 -2.78 -7.21
C ALA A 72 -2.22 -2.01 -7.50
N SER A 73 -1.23 -2.10 -6.61
CA SER A 73 0.06 -1.43 -6.76
C SER A 73 0.86 -1.95 -7.96
N THR A 74 0.88 -3.27 -8.14
CA THR A 74 1.56 -3.92 -9.27
C THR A 74 0.90 -3.54 -10.60
N ASN A 75 -0.44 -3.45 -10.63
CA ASN A 75 -1.17 -2.98 -11.80
C ASN A 75 -0.89 -1.51 -12.10
N ALA A 76 -0.81 -0.64 -11.08
CA ALA A 76 -0.41 0.75 -11.25
C ALA A 76 1.01 0.88 -11.85
N LEU A 77 1.98 0.11 -11.36
CA LEU A 77 3.33 0.08 -11.92
C LEU A 77 3.35 -0.35 -13.39
N LYS A 78 2.64 -1.44 -13.73
CA LYS A 78 2.54 -1.94 -15.11
C LYS A 78 1.91 -0.92 -16.04
N THR A 79 0.84 -0.26 -15.61
CA THR A 79 0.17 0.78 -16.42
C THR A 79 1.07 1.99 -16.60
N CYS A 80 1.73 2.46 -15.54
CA CYS A 80 2.68 3.57 -15.62
C CYS A 80 3.84 3.26 -16.59
N PHE A 81 4.41 2.06 -16.52
CA PHE A 81 5.47 1.60 -17.43
C PHE A 81 4.98 1.52 -18.88
N LEU A 82 3.80 0.94 -19.11
CA LEU A 82 3.22 0.81 -20.44
C LEU A 82 2.88 2.17 -21.06
N VAL A 83 2.30 3.08 -20.28
CA VAL A 83 1.90 4.42 -20.74
C VAL A 83 3.13 5.24 -21.08
N SER A 84 4.13 5.30 -20.18
CA SER A 84 5.36 6.07 -20.43
C SER A 84 6.19 5.50 -21.58
N GLY A 85 6.42 4.18 -21.61
CA GLY A 85 7.16 3.52 -22.68
C GLY A 85 6.43 3.55 -24.03
N GLY A 86 5.12 3.26 -24.04
CA GLY A 86 4.29 3.29 -25.23
C GLY A 86 4.18 4.70 -25.84
N SER A 87 4.06 5.73 -24.99
CA SER A 87 4.07 7.12 -25.45
C SER A 87 5.42 7.53 -26.02
N ALA A 88 6.53 7.11 -25.38
CA ALA A 88 7.86 7.39 -25.88
C ALA A 88 8.11 6.73 -27.26
N ALA A 89 7.66 5.49 -27.43
CA ALA A 89 7.73 4.79 -28.72
C ALA A 89 6.88 5.47 -29.79
N ALA A 90 5.65 5.90 -29.44
CA ALA A 90 4.78 6.64 -30.35
C ALA A 90 5.40 7.99 -30.78
N LEU A 91 5.99 8.73 -29.84
CA LEU A 91 6.68 9.99 -30.14
C LEU A 91 7.94 9.77 -30.98
N LEU A 92 8.67 8.67 -30.79
CA LEU A 92 9.83 8.37 -31.64
C LEU A 92 9.41 8.03 -33.08
N ALA A 93 8.32 7.27 -33.24
CA ALA A 93 7.74 7.01 -34.56
C ALA A 93 7.23 8.30 -35.24
N PHE A 94 6.60 9.17 -34.46
CA PHE A 94 6.18 10.49 -34.92
C PHE A 94 7.37 11.38 -35.30
N ALA A 95 8.41 11.42 -34.47
CA ALA A 95 9.64 12.14 -34.74
C ALA A 95 10.22 11.74 -36.09
N GLY A 96 10.30 10.43 -36.38
CA GLY A 96 10.81 9.92 -37.64
C GLY A 96 10.05 10.39 -38.89
N SER A 97 8.74 10.64 -38.78
CA SER A 97 7.91 11.09 -39.91
C SER A 97 7.73 12.61 -39.98
N ALA A 98 7.76 13.30 -38.84
CA ALA A 98 7.43 14.72 -38.74
C ALA A 98 8.64 15.66 -38.54
N TRP A 99 9.86 15.13 -38.41
CA TRP A 99 11.08 15.90 -38.11
C TRP A 99 11.27 17.14 -38.99
N SER A 100 11.08 16.98 -40.30
CA SER A 100 11.27 18.07 -41.28
C SER A 100 10.15 19.13 -41.27
N ALA A 101 9.01 18.83 -40.64
CA ALA A 101 7.86 19.72 -40.55
C ALA A 101 7.83 20.55 -39.24
N LEU A 102 8.65 20.18 -38.26
CA LEU A 102 8.78 20.91 -37.00
C LEU A 102 9.67 22.13 -37.15
N LYS A 103 9.29 23.21 -36.47
CA LYS A 103 10.19 24.34 -36.21
C LYS A 103 11.26 23.92 -35.18
N PRO A 104 12.41 24.62 -35.11
CA PRO A 104 13.43 24.36 -34.09
C PRO A 104 12.88 24.30 -32.66
N GLU A 105 11.92 25.18 -32.32
CA GLU A 105 11.26 25.21 -31.02
C GLU A 105 10.39 23.97 -30.77
N GLY A 106 9.77 23.43 -31.82
CA GLY A 106 9.01 22.18 -31.76
C GLY A 106 9.93 20.98 -31.51
N LEU A 107 11.15 21.02 -32.06
CA LEU A 107 12.17 19.98 -31.90
C LEU A 107 12.68 19.93 -30.46
N GLU A 108 12.90 21.10 -29.86
CA GLU A 108 13.27 21.22 -28.45
C GLU A 108 12.15 20.70 -27.55
N ALA A 109 10.90 21.05 -27.84
CA ALA A 109 9.74 20.54 -27.09
C ALA A 109 9.60 19.02 -27.21
N LEU A 110 9.86 18.44 -28.39
CA LEU A 110 9.88 17.00 -28.61
C LEU A 110 10.97 16.32 -27.78
N ALA A 111 12.20 16.85 -27.81
CA ALA A 111 13.32 16.32 -27.03
C ALA A 111 13.00 16.34 -25.51
N LEU A 112 12.48 17.46 -25.01
CA LEU A 112 12.09 17.60 -23.60
C LEU A 112 11.01 16.58 -23.22
N THR A 113 9.99 16.43 -24.08
CA THR A 113 8.91 15.45 -23.88
C THR A 113 9.46 14.02 -23.80
N MET A 114 10.38 13.65 -24.71
CA MET A 114 11.03 12.33 -24.69
C MET A 114 11.87 12.12 -23.43
N THR A 115 12.62 13.14 -22.99
CA THR A 115 13.40 13.07 -21.75
C THR A 115 12.51 12.88 -20.52
N LEU A 116 11.40 13.59 -20.42
CA LEU A 116 10.44 13.43 -19.32
C LEU A 116 9.84 12.02 -19.28
N LEU A 117 9.44 11.47 -20.43
CA LEU A 117 8.93 10.11 -20.52
C LEU A 117 10.02 9.08 -20.17
N GLY A 118 11.27 9.30 -20.59
CA GLY A 118 12.40 8.47 -20.20
C GLY A 118 12.63 8.44 -18.69
N TRP A 119 12.60 9.60 -18.04
CA TRP A 119 12.69 9.68 -16.57
C TRP A 119 11.51 9.03 -15.87
N ALA A 120 10.29 9.13 -16.43
CA ALA A 120 9.12 8.43 -15.89
C ALA A 120 9.27 6.91 -15.97
N VAL A 121 9.73 6.36 -17.10
CA VAL A 121 10.02 4.92 -17.26
C VAL A 121 11.08 4.48 -16.25
N PHE A 122 12.17 5.25 -16.14
CA PHE A 122 13.27 4.95 -15.23
C PHE A 122 12.82 4.94 -13.76
N ALA A 123 12.07 5.96 -13.34
CA ALA A 123 11.49 6.04 -12.01
C ALA A 123 10.55 4.87 -11.70
N THR A 124 9.73 4.46 -12.68
CA THR A 124 8.83 3.30 -12.55
C THR A 124 9.63 1.99 -12.41
N GLY A 125 10.73 1.85 -13.15
CA GLY A 125 11.64 0.71 -13.03
C GLY A 125 12.28 0.61 -11.64
N ILE A 126 12.79 1.74 -11.12
CA ILE A 126 13.35 1.80 -9.75
C ILE A 126 12.27 1.49 -8.71
N ALA A 127 11.07 2.06 -8.85
CA ALA A 127 9.96 1.78 -7.94
C ALA A 127 9.62 0.29 -7.90
N THR A 128 9.64 -0.39 -9.06
CA THR A 128 9.43 -1.84 -9.16
C THR A 128 10.51 -2.63 -8.42
N ALA A 129 11.79 -2.24 -8.58
CA ALA A 129 12.90 -2.88 -7.86
C ALA A 129 12.81 -2.68 -6.35
N LEU A 130 12.47 -1.47 -5.89
CA LEU A 130 12.27 -1.15 -4.46
C LEU A 130 11.07 -1.90 -3.88
N THR A 131 10.02 -2.10 -4.68
CA THR A 131 8.83 -2.87 -4.31
C THR A 131 9.22 -4.33 -4.06
N TYR A 132 10.02 -4.93 -4.94
CA TYR A 132 10.56 -6.28 -4.75
C TYR A 132 11.48 -6.37 -3.51
N LEU A 133 12.33 -5.37 -3.31
CA LEU A 133 13.21 -5.29 -2.15
C LEU A 133 12.45 -5.14 -0.83
N ALA A 134 11.35 -4.38 -0.82
CA ALA A 134 10.47 -4.27 0.34
C ALA A 134 9.86 -5.63 0.71
N GLN A 135 9.39 -6.41 -0.28
CA GLN A 135 8.89 -7.77 -0.02
C GLN A 135 9.94 -8.68 0.60
N TYR A 136 11.17 -8.60 0.10
CA TYR A 136 12.28 -9.37 0.65
C TYR A 136 12.50 -9.04 2.13
N PHE A 137 12.51 -7.75 2.50
CA PHE A 137 12.66 -7.34 3.90
C PHE A 137 11.48 -7.75 4.80
N PHE A 138 10.25 -7.71 4.30
CA PHE A 138 9.08 -8.16 5.08
C PHE A 138 9.02 -9.69 5.26
N ALA A 139 9.71 -10.47 4.41
CA ALA A 139 9.78 -11.92 4.56
C ALA A 139 10.75 -12.37 5.69
N GLU A 140 11.76 -11.57 6.03
CA GLU A 140 12.76 -11.89 7.06
C GLU A 140 12.38 -11.34 8.45
N ARG A 141 12.36 -12.20 9.48
CA ARG A 141 11.89 -11.87 10.85
C ARG A 141 12.85 -11.03 11.72
N LEU A 142 13.77 -10.27 11.13
CA LEU A 142 14.68 -9.41 11.91
C LEU A 142 14.07 -8.03 12.15
N LYS A 143 14.13 -7.54 13.39
CA LYS A 143 13.59 -6.22 13.80
C LYS A 143 14.15 -5.01 13.02
N TRP A 144 15.33 -5.13 12.41
CA TRP A 144 15.88 -4.06 11.57
C TRP A 144 15.28 -4.04 10.15
N HIS A 145 14.74 -5.19 9.69
CA HIS A 145 14.16 -5.33 8.36
C HIS A 145 12.80 -4.63 8.24
N GLU A 146 12.02 -4.54 9.33
CA GLU A 146 10.76 -3.79 9.34
C GLU A 146 10.98 -2.31 8.98
N ARG A 147 11.98 -1.66 9.59
CA ARG A 147 12.29 -0.25 9.33
C ARG A 147 12.87 -0.03 7.93
N ALA A 148 13.64 -0.98 7.42
CA ALA A 148 14.18 -0.93 6.05
C ALA A 148 13.08 -1.16 5.00
N GLY A 149 12.14 -2.06 5.27
CA GLY A 149 10.96 -2.34 4.44
C GLY A 149 10.05 -1.13 4.32
N ASP A 150 9.73 -0.47 5.44
CA ASP A 150 8.92 0.75 5.45
C ASP A 150 9.53 1.87 4.60
N VAL A 151 10.84 2.11 4.73
CA VAL A 151 11.53 3.13 3.94
C VAL A 151 11.50 2.77 2.45
N CYS A 152 11.75 1.51 2.10
CA CYS A 152 11.68 1.05 0.70
C CYS A 152 10.26 1.24 0.14
N GLN A 153 9.23 0.91 0.90
CA GLN A 153 7.85 1.04 0.46
C GLN A 153 7.43 2.50 0.26
N TRP A 154 7.72 3.38 1.21
CA TRP A 154 7.44 4.81 1.05
C TRP A 154 8.22 5.45 -0.09
N SER A 155 9.47 5.05 -0.28
CA SER A 155 10.27 5.52 -1.43
C SER A 155 9.68 5.04 -2.75
N ALA A 156 9.26 3.77 -2.86
CA ALA A 156 8.61 3.24 -4.05
C ALA A 156 7.32 4.01 -4.39
N VAL A 157 6.45 4.25 -3.40
CA VAL A 157 5.22 5.04 -3.57
C VAL A 157 5.54 6.45 -4.07
N SER A 158 6.52 7.12 -3.46
CA SER A 158 6.95 8.45 -3.87
C SER A 158 7.46 8.48 -5.31
N LEU A 159 8.22 7.47 -5.73
CA LEU A 159 8.72 7.36 -7.11
C LEU A 159 7.58 7.14 -8.11
N VAL A 160 6.57 6.34 -7.78
CA VAL A 160 5.39 6.13 -8.65
C VAL A 160 4.61 7.44 -8.82
N VAL A 161 4.36 8.16 -7.74
CA VAL A 161 3.69 9.47 -7.81
C VAL A 161 4.51 10.45 -8.65
N ALA A 162 5.83 10.51 -8.45
CA ALA A 162 6.71 11.34 -9.26
C ALA A 162 6.68 10.95 -10.76
N ALA A 163 6.63 9.66 -11.07
CA ALA A 163 6.52 9.19 -12.45
C ALA A 163 5.22 9.65 -13.12
N TYR A 164 4.08 9.57 -12.43
CA TYR A 164 2.81 10.09 -12.95
C TYR A 164 2.85 11.61 -13.20
N VAL A 165 3.49 12.37 -12.30
CA VAL A 165 3.68 13.82 -12.50
C VAL A 165 4.54 14.09 -13.73
N LEU A 166 5.62 13.34 -13.93
CA LEU A 166 6.48 13.47 -15.12
C LEU A 166 5.73 13.14 -16.41
N ILE A 167 4.89 12.09 -16.42
CA ILE A 167 4.05 11.74 -17.56
C ILE A 167 3.07 12.87 -17.88
N LEU A 168 2.42 13.44 -16.86
CA LEU A 168 1.50 14.55 -17.05
C LEU A 168 2.21 15.78 -17.64
N LEU A 169 3.38 16.14 -17.10
CA LEU A 169 4.19 17.24 -17.64
C LEU A 169 4.63 16.98 -19.08
N ALA A 170 4.99 15.75 -19.42
CA ALA A 170 5.33 15.36 -20.78
C ALA A 170 4.15 15.57 -21.73
N TYR A 171 2.93 15.18 -21.35
CA TYR A 171 1.75 15.38 -22.18
C TYR A 171 1.36 16.84 -22.35
N LEU A 172 1.52 17.65 -21.32
CA LEU A 172 1.31 19.11 -21.45
C LEU A 172 2.31 19.73 -22.43
N GLN A 173 3.58 19.27 -22.41
CA GLN A 173 4.59 19.73 -23.36
C GLN A 173 4.31 19.22 -24.79
N ALA A 174 3.89 17.97 -24.95
CA ALA A 174 3.48 17.41 -26.22
C ALA A 174 2.32 18.21 -26.85
N GLY A 175 1.36 18.64 -26.04
CA GLY A 175 0.28 19.52 -26.48
C GLY A 175 0.78 20.84 -27.08
N LYS A 176 1.80 21.45 -26.46
CA LYS A 176 2.43 22.67 -27.00
C LYS A 176 3.18 22.40 -28.30
N MET A 177 3.88 21.26 -28.41
CA MET A 177 4.58 20.85 -29.63
C MET A 177 3.65 20.80 -30.86
N PHE A 178 2.43 20.30 -30.71
CA PHE A 178 1.47 20.26 -31.82
C PHE A 178 1.06 21.63 -32.38
N SER A 179 1.24 22.71 -31.62
CA SER A 179 1.01 24.07 -32.13
C SER A 179 2.19 24.66 -32.93
N LEU A 180 3.34 23.98 -32.93
CA LEU A 180 4.61 24.47 -33.50
C LEU A 180 4.94 23.87 -34.88
N PHE A 181 3.96 23.27 -35.54
CA PHE A 181 4.10 22.79 -36.91
C PHE A 181 4.27 23.96 -37.89
N ASN A 182 5.18 23.78 -38.86
CA ASN A 182 5.19 24.66 -40.02
C ASN A 182 3.89 24.44 -40.80
N ILE A 183 3.07 25.49 -40.90
CA ILE A 183 1.92 25.48 -41.81
C ILE A 183 2.50 25.31 -43.21
N VAL A 184 2.34 24.11 -43.77
CA VAL A 184 2.60 23.86 -45.18
C VAL A 184 1.69 24.82 -45.94
N LYS A 185 2.26 25.79 -46.67
CA LYS A 185 1.49 26.63 -47.59
C LYS A 185 0.72 25.69 -48.51
N ALA A 186 -0.59 25.61 -48.30
CA ALA A 186 -1.47 24.85 -49.15
C ALA A 186 -1.49 25.51 -50.53
N ILE A 187 -1.14 24.72 -51.54
CA ILE A 187 -1.34 24.93 -52.98
C ILE A 187 -0.26 25.80 -53.68
N PRO A 188 0.61 25.20 -54.51
CA PRO A 188 1.29 25.95 -55.56
C PRO A 188 0.26 26.29 -56.63
N ILE A 189 -0.12 27.57 -56.75
CA ILE A 189 -0.81 28.08 -57.93
C ILE A 189 0.29 28.48 -58.90
N ASN A 190 0.55 27.63 -59.91
CA ASN A 190 1.22 27.97 -61.15
C ASN A 190 0.45 27.33 -62.30
#